data_AF-K7TZZ1-F1
#
_entry.id   AF-K7TZZ1-F1
#
_cell.length_a   1.000
_cell.length_b   1.000
_cell.length_c   1.000
_cell.angle_alpha   90.00
_cell.angle_beta   90.00
_cell.angle_gamma   90.00
#
_symmetry.space_group_name_H-M   'P 1'
#
loop_
_entity.id
_entity.type
_entity.pdbx_description
1 polymer ?
#
loop_
_entity_poly.entity_id
_entity_poly.type
_entity_poly.pdbx_seq_one_letter_code
_entity_poly.pdbx_strand_id
1 'polypeptide(L)'
;MTTSVPVPLASQPQAPQRKPRTYTPSPWGDFFLHHTPCTPSQLLSMKERAKVKEQQVRQIIQETMASSNLLRKLELVDTLQRLGVDYRYYEEIDQLLRSVYDDGDKDGGGSDDLYLTSLRFYLLRKHGYTTSSGNTKAKHSSFL
;
A
#
# COMPACT_ATOMS: atom_id res chain seq x y z
N MET A 1 8.21 -86.85 26.56
CA MET A 1 8.05 -85.49 27.12
C MET A 1 9.01 -84.58 26.36
N THR A 2 8.46 -83.73 25.48
CA THR A 2 9.22 -82.85 24.59
C THR A 2 9.42 -81.50 25.27
N THR A 3 10.68 -81.15 25.58
CA THR A 3 11.05 -79.87 26.18
C THR A 3 11.25 -78.83 25.08
N SER A 4 10.39 -77.81 25.05
CA SER A 4 10.46 -76.65 24.15
C SER A 4 11.49 -75.64 24.67
N VAL A 5 12.46 -75.27 23.84
CA VAL A 5 13.45 -74.22 24.13
C VAL A 5 12.86 -72.87 23.67
N PRO A 6 12.97 -71.78 24.45
CA PRO A 6 12.39 -70.50 24.03
C PRO A 6 13.28 -69.82 22.99
N VAL A 7 12.65 -69.30 21.94
CA VAL A 7 13.28 -68.51 20.89
C VAL A 7 13.59 -67.10 21.41
N PRO A 8 14.77 -66.51 21.16
CA PRO A 8 15.07 -65.15 21.58
C PRO A 8 14.27 -64.16 20.73
N LEU A 9 13.55 -63.25 21.39
CA LEU A 9 12.80 -62.19 20.74
C LEU A 9 13.79 -61.21 20.08
N ALA A 10 13.86 -61.21 18.75
CA ALA A 10 14.65 -60.25 17.99
C ALA A 10 14.17 -58.81 18.28
N SER A 11 15.11 -57.92 18.60
CA SER A 11 14.84 -56.50 18.85
C SER A 11 14.28 -55.82 17.60
N GLN A 12 13.08 -55.22 17.71
CA GLN A 12 12.50 -54.41 16.65
C GLN A 12 13.36 -53.15 16.36
N PRO A 13 13.40 -52.66 15.11
CA PRO A 13 14.12 -51.44 14.77
C PRO A 13 13.45 -50.23 15.44
N GLN A 14 14.20 -49.46 16.24
CA GLN A 14 13.69 -48.21 16.79
C GLN A 14 13.44 -47.20 15.67
N ALA A 15 12.21 -46.67 15.61
CA ALA A 15 11.86 -45.59 14.69
C ALA A 15 12.76 -44.36 14.96
N PRO A 16 13.21 -43.64 13.92
CA PRO A 16 14.13 -42.52 14.07
C PRO A 16 13.50 -41.42 14.94
N GLN A 17 14.10 -41.19 16.11
CA GLN A 17 13.75 -40.10 17.04
C GLN A 17 14.00 -38.75 16.35
N ARG A 18 12.95 -38.14 15.80
CA ARG A 18 12.99 -36.76 15.27
C ARG A 18 13.15 -35.80 16.45
N LYS A 19 14.29 -35.13 16.54
CA LYS A 19 14.50 -34.01 17.47
C LYS A 19 13.53 -32.88 17.13
N PRO A 20 12.64 -32.45 18.03
CA PRO A 20 11.75 -31.33 17.76
C PRO A 20 12.57 -30.05 17.59
N ARG A 21 12.30 -29.29 16.53
CA ARG A 21 12.87 -27.95 16.36
C ARG A 21 12.22 -27.02 17.38
N THR A 22 13.04 -26.31 18.15
CA THR A 22 12.59 -25.29 19.09
C THR A 22 12.20 -24.04 18.31
N TYR A 23 10.90 -23.79 18.16
CA TYR A 23 10.38 -22.56 17.59
C TYR A 23 10.09 -21.54 18.68
N THR A 24 10.36 -20.27 18.42
CA THR A 24 9.91 -19.18 19.29
C THR A 24 8.38 -19.08 19.22
N PRO A 25 7.68 -19.02 20.36
CA PRO A 25 6.23 -18.92 20.37
C PRO A 25 5.76 -17.63 19.70
N SER A 26 4.52 -17.64 19.19
CA SER A 26 3.90 -16.45 18.64
C SER A 26 3.80 -15.36 19.73
N PRO A 27 4.21 -14.11 19.45
CA PRO A 27 4.04 -13.01 20.40
C PRO A 27 2.57 -12.70 20.69
N TRP A 28 1.65 -13.22 19.86
CA TRP A 28 0.21 -13.01 20.00
C TRP A 28 -0.50 -14.13 20.75
N GLY A 29 0.13 -15.30 20.93
CA GLY A 29 -0.52 -16.49 21.49
C GLY A 29 -1.92 -16.72 20.91
N ASP A 30 -2.91 -16.87 21.78
CA ASP A 30 -4.32 -17.07 21.42
C ASP A 30 -5.15 -15.77 21.48
N PHE A 31 -4.50 -14.60 21.50
CA PHE A 31 -5.18 -13.30 21.65
C PHE A 31 -6.31 -13.11 20.63
N PHE A 32 -6.04 -13.41 19.36
CA PHE A 32 -7.02 -13.24 18.28
C PHE A 32 -8.15 -14.28 18.32
N LEU A 33 -7.95 -15.42 18.99
CA LEU A 33 -9.00 -16.44 19.15
C LEU A 33 -10.06 -16.00 20.17
N HIS A 34 -9.66 -15.21 21.16
CA HIS A 34 -10.51 -14.75 22.27
C HIS A 34 -10.85 -13.26 22.19
N HIS A 35 -10.50 -12.59 21.09
CA HIS A 35 -10.73 -11.17 20.96
C HIS A 35 -12.23 -10.86 20.81
N THR A 36 -12.78 -10.12 21.76
CA THR A 36 -14.13 -9.57 21.66
C THR A 36 -14.10 -8.27 20.86
N PRO A 37 -14.81 -8.18 19.72
CA PRO A 37 -14.88 -6.96 18.93
C PRO A 37 -15.66 -5.86 19.67
N CYS A 38 -15.63 -4.63 19.13
CA CYS A 38 -16.43 -3.52 19.63
C CYS A 38 -17.93 -3.88 19.70
N THR A 39 -18.63 -3.29 20.67
CA THR A 39 -20.08 -3.46 20.77
C THR A 39 -20.78 -2.89 19.53
N PRO A 40 -21.98 -3.38 19.17
CA PRO A 40 -22.72 -2.85 18.03
C PRO A 40 -22.94 -1.33 18.09
N SER A 41 -23.19 -0.77 19.28
CA SER A 41 -23.38 0.67 19.47
C SER A 41 -22.10 1.48 19.24
N GLN A 42 -20.95 0.98 19.71
CA GLN A 42 -19.65 1.61 19.45
C GLN A 42 -19.31 1.58 17.95
N LEU A 43 -19.53 0.44 17.30
CA LEU A 43 -19.29 0.29 15.86
C LEU A 43 -20.16 1.25 15.03
N LEU A 44 -21.44 1.38 15.39
CA LEU A 44 -22.35 2.33 14.75
C LEU A 44 -21.89 3.79 14.92
N SER A 45 -21.51 4.17 16.14
CA SER A 45 -20.96 5.51 16.42
C SER A 45 -19.68 5.79 15.61
N MET A 46 -18.76 4.83 15.53
CA MET A 46 -17.55 4.94 14.73
C MET A 46 -17.85 5.08 13.23
N LYS A 47 -18.78 4.28 12.70
CA LYS A 47 -19.22 4.37 11.29
C LYS A 47 -19.84 5.72 10.98
N GLU A 48 -20.68 6.27 11.86
CA GLU A 48 -21.31 7.56 11.61
C GLU A 48 -20.29 8.70 11.57
N ARG A 49 -19.35 8.71 12.53
CA ARG A 49 -18.23 9.66 12.50
C ARG A 49 -17.36 9.52 11.26
N ALA A 50 -17.11 8.28 10.82
CA ALA A 50 -16.36 8.02 9.60
C ALA A 50 -17.06 8.60 8.37
N LYS A 51 -18.38 8.40 8.22
CA LYS A 51 -19.17 9.00 7.12
C LYS A 51 -19.08 10.52 7.09
N VAL A 52 -19.20 11.17 8.26
CA VAL A 52 -19.06 12.64 8.34
C VAL A 52 -17.68 13.07 7.86
N LYS A 53 -16.62 12.38 8.31
CA LYS A 53 -15.25 12.66 7.88
C LYS A 53 -15.04 12.40 6.40
N GLU A 54 -15.66 11.36 5.85
CA GLU A 54 -15.56 11.05 4.43
C GLU A 54 -16.11 12.18 3.57
N GLN A 55 -17.25 12.77 3.96
CA GLN A 55 -17.83 13.90 3.25
C GLN A 55 -16.96 15.16 3.37
N GLN A 56 -16.35 15.40 4.54
CA GLN A 56 -15.41 16.50 4.72
C GLN A 56 -14.19 16.37 3.80
N VAL A 57 -13.66 15.15 3.65
CA VAL A 57 -12.54 14.89 2.73
C VAL A 57 -12.96 15.10 1.28
N ARG A 58 -14.17 14.69 0.88
CA ARG A 58 -14.68 14.99 -0.48
C ARG A 58 -14.74 16.49 -0.76
N GLN A 59 -15.17 17.28 0.21
CA GLN A 59 -15.16 18.73 0.08
C GLN A 59 -13.74 19.29 -0.10
N ILE A 60 -12.77 18.82 0.70
CA ILE A 60 -11.36 19.21 0.57
C ILE A 60 -10.80 18.85 -0.81
N ILE A 61 -11.16 17.67 -1.33
CA ILE A 61 -10.76 17.26 -2.68
C ILE A 61 -11.34 18.21 -3.73
N GLN A 62 -12.65 18.49 -3.68
CA GLN A 62 -13.30 19.42 -4.62
C GLN A 62 -12.69 20.82 -4.59
N GLU A 63 -12.46 21.38 -3.40
CA GLU A 63 -11.80 22.67 -3.21
C GLU A 63 -10.37 22.65 -3.80
N THR A 64 -9.65 21.56 -3.60
CA THR A 64 -8.28 21.40 -4.11
C THR A 64 -8.26 21.25 -5.63
N MET A 65 -9.24 20.54 -6.21
CA MET A 65 -9.40 20.41 -7.67
C MET A 65 -9.68 21.76 -8.34
N ALA A 66 -10.50 22.60 -7.71
CA ALA A 66 -10.79 23.95 -8.18
C ALA A 66 -9.59 24.91 -8.05
N SER A 67 -8.62 24.60 -7.18
CA SER A 67 -7.40 25.40 -7.04
C SER A 67 -6.42 25.16 -8.19
N SER A 68 -5.63 26.18 -8.55
CA SER A 68 -4.52 26.04 -9.50
C SER A 68 -3.20 25.60 -8.83
N ASN A 69 -3.19 25.39 -7.52
CA ASN A 69 -1.98 25.06 -6.77
C ASN A 69 -1.62 23.57 -6.94
N LEU A 70 -0.65 23.32 -7.82
CA LEU A 70 -0.16 21.97 -8.13
C LEU A 70 0.40 21.24 -6.90
N LEU A 71 1.16 21.93 -6.04
CA LEU A 71 1.73 21.32 -4.84
C LEU A 71 0.63 20.80 -3.92
N ARG A 72 -0.39 21.62 -3.66
CA ARG A 72 -1.53 21.25 -2.81
C ARG A 72 -2.28 20.04 -3.37
N LYS A 73 -2.44 19.95 -4.70
CA LYS A 73 -3.05 18.79 -5.36
C LYS A 73 -2.26 17.52 -5.09
N LEU A 74 -0.94 17.55 -5.29
CA LEU A 74 -0.07 16.39 -5.13
C LEU A 74 0.05 15.95 -3.66
N GLU A 75 0.20 16.90 -2.73
CA GLU A 75 0.25 16.61 -1.30
C GLU A 75 -1.04 15.99 -0.78
N LEU A 76 -2.20 16.42 -1.29
CA LEU A 76 -3.48 15.83 -0.92
C LEU A 76 -3.52 14.34 -1.32
N VAL A 77 -3.11 14.01 -2.56
CA VAL A 77 -3.08 12.62 -3.02
C VAL A 77 -2.11 11.79 -2.17
N ASP A 78 -0.88 12.26 -1.96
CA ASP A 78 0.11 11.54 -1.16
C ASP A 78 -0.38 11.31 0.27
N THR A 79 -1.04 12.32 0.87
CA THR A 79 -1.62 12.21 2.21
C THR A 79 -2.71 11.15 2.27
N LEU A 80 -3.65 11.13 1.32
CA LEU A 80 -4.72 10.12 1.29
C LEU A 80 -4.16 8.70 1.13
N GLN A 81 -3.12 8.54 0.31
CA GLN A 81 -2.45 7.25 0.10
C GLN A 81 -1.68 6.78 1.34
N ARG A 82 -0.96 7.68 2.02
CA ARG A 82 -0.22 7.35 3.25
C ARG A 82 -1.15 6.98 4.40
N LEU A 83 -2.33 7.57 4.43
CA LEU A 83 -3.39 7.23 5.39
C LEU A 83 -4.11 5.91 5.03
N GLY A 84 -3.94 5.39 3.81
CA GLY A 84 -4.62 4.18 3.35
C GLY A 84 -6.13 4.34 3.15
N VAL A 85 -6.59 5.57 2.88
CA VAL A 85 -8.02 5.90 2.67
C VAL A 85 -8.33 6.33 1.24
N ASP A 86 -7.32 6.34 0.37
CA ASP A 86 -7.42 6.68 -1.06
C ASP A 86 -8.42 5.80 -1.83
N TYR A 87 -8.62 4.56 -1.39
CA TYR A 87 -9.60 3.64 -1.99
C TYR A 87 -11.05 4.16 -1.98
N ARG A 88 -11.38 5.12 -1.09
CA ARG A 88 -12.72 5.75 -1.05
C ARG A 88 -12.89 6.87 -2.08
N TYR A 89 -11.80 7.34 -2.67
CA TYR A 89 -11.73 8.54 -3.52
C TYR A 89 -11.03 8.27 -4.85
N TYR A 90 -11.11 7.03 -5.35
CA TYR A 90 -10.35 6.60 -6.52
C TYR A 90 -10.64 7.49 -7.75
N GLU A 91 -11.91 7.80 -8.01
CA GLU A 91 -12.34 8.60 -9.15
C GLU A 91 -11.83 10.04 -9.04
N GLU A 92 -11.95 10.65 -7.87
CA GLU A 92 -11.53 12.03 -7.64
C GLU A 92 -9.99 12.17 -7.71
N ILE A 93 -9.25 11.19 -7.16
CA ILE A 93 -7.79 11.14 -7.23
C ILE A 93 -7.33 10.97 -8.68
N ASP A 94 -7.94 10.06 -9.43
CA ASP A 94 -7.61 9.84 -10.82
C ASP A 94 -7.87 11.09 -11.67
N GLN A 95 -9.02 11.74 -11.50
CA GLN A 95 -9.33 12.99 -12.19
C GLN A 95 -8.33 14.11 -11.84
N LEU A 96 -7.93 14.21 -10.58
CA LEU A 96 -6.95 15.21 -10.15
C LEU A 96 -5.57 14.91 -10.74
N LEU A 97 -5.13 13.65 -10.78
CA LEU A 97 -3.86 13.27 -11.41
C LEU A 97 -3.86 13.44 -12.93
N ARG A 98 -5.00 13.20 -13.62
CA ARG A 98 -5.16 13.56 -15.03
C ARG A 98 -4.94 15.05 -15.27
N SER A 99 -5.57 15.90 -14.46
CA SER A 99 -5.38 17.36 -14.57
C SER A 99 -3.90 17.75 -14.38
N VAL A 100 -3.21 17.09 -13.44
CA VAL A 100 -1.79 17.32 -13.23
C VAL A 100 -0.97 16.82 -14.42
N TYR A 101 -1.31 15.68 -15.01
CA TYR A 101 -0.60 15.16 -16.19
C TYR A 101 -0.73 16.13 -17.38
N ASP A 102 -1.96 16.55 -17.69
CA ASP A 102 -2.27 17.40 -18.84
C ASP A 102 -1.67 18.82 -18.71
N ASP A 103 -1.59 19.36 -17.50
CA ASP A 103 -0.95 20.65 -17.25
C ASP A 103 0.59 20.59 -17.34
N GLY A 104 1.18 19.39 -17.27
CA GLY A 104 2.64 19.19 -17.27
C GLY A 104 3.34 19.38 -18.59
N ASP A 105 2.64 19.14 -19.69
CA ASP A 105 3.21 19.36 -21.02
C ASP A 105 3.27 20.84 -21.40
N LYS A 106 2.55 21.71 -20.68
CA LYS A 106 2.52 23.16 -20.95
C LYS A 106 3.66 23.93 -20.28
N ASP A 107 4.17 23.42 -19.17
CA ASP A 107 5.21 24.08 -18.39
C ASP A 107 6.57 23.46 -18.72
N GLY A 108 7.13 23.89 -19.85
CA GLY A 108 8.51 23.55 -20.26
C GLY A 108 9.60 24.07 -19.29
N GLY A 109 9.22 24.64 -18.14
CA GLY A 109 10.09 24.99 -17.03
C GLY A 109 9.84 24.02 -15.88
N GLY A 110 10.80 23.14 -15.63
CA GLY A 110 10.84 22.40 -14.39
C GLY A 110 10.75 23.39 -13.23
N SER A 111 9.80 23.17 -12.33
CA SER A 111 9.88 23.79 -11.02
C SER A 111 11.26 23.44 -10.45
N ASP A 112 12.07 24.44 -10.10
CA ASP A 112 13.36 24.24 -9.42
C ASP A 112 13.19 23.54 -8.06
N ASP A 113 11.95 23.28 -7.63
CA ASP A 113 11.66 22.46 -6.47
C ASP A 113 11.76 20.96 -6.79
N LEU A 114 12.82 20.35 -6.27
CA LEU A 114 13.06 18.92 -6.29
C LEU A 114 11.92 18.14 -5.62
N TYR A 115 11.33 18.67 -4.54
CA TYR A 115 10.25 17.98 -3.83
C TYR A 115 9.01 17.90 -4.72
N LEU A 116 8.55 19.03 -5.27
CA LEU A 116 7.42 19.06 -6.18
C LEU A 116 7.62 18.16 -7.40
N THR A 117 8.79 18.25 -8.05
CA THR A 117 9.11 17.45 -9.24
C THR A 117 9.15 15.96 -8.95
N SER A 118 9.81 15.55 -7.85
CA SER A 118 9.89 14.14 -7.45
C SER A 118 8.54 13.57 -7.03
N LEU A 119 7.73 14.34 -6.29
CA LEU A 119 6.39 13.91 -5.86
C LEU A 119 5.46 13.72 -7.06
N ARG A 120 5.48 14.68 -8.00
CA ARG A 120 4.73 14.58 -9.26
C ARG A 120 5.13 13.33 -10.04
N PHE A 121 6.42 13.12 -10.25
CA PHE A 121 6.93 11.97 -11.00
C PHE A 121 6.51 10.65 -10.34
N TYR A 122 6.68 10.54 -9.02
CA TYR A 122 6.30 9.36 -8.25
C TYR A 122 4.81 9.06 -8.38
N LEU A 123 3.94 10.04 -8.14
CA LEU A 123 2.50 9.83 -8.17
C LEU A 123 2.02 9.46 -9.58
N LEU A 124 2.48 10.15 -10.61
CA LEU A 124 2.11 9.83 -11.99
C LEU A 124 2.55 8.41 -12.39
N ARG A 125 3.80 8.02 -12.10
CA ARG A 125 4.30 6.65 -12.36
C ARG A 125 3.51 5.59 -11.61
N LYS A 126 3.20 5.84 -10.32
CA LYS A 126 2.43 4.92 -9.48
C LYS A 126 1.04 4.64 -10.04
N HIS A 127 0.44 5.63 -10.70
CA HIS A 127 -0.87 5.53 -11.33
C HIS A 127 -0.83 5.19 -12.83
N GLY A 128 0.33 4.81 -13.36
CA GLY A 128 0.47 4.30 -14.73
C GLY A 128 0.59 5.37 -15.81
N TYR A 129 0.76 6.65 -15.46
CA TYR A 129 1.01 7.71 -16.43
C TYR A 129 2.44 7.63 -16.98
N THR A 130 2.58 7.86 -18.29
CA THR A 130 3.87 7.88 -18.98
C THR A 130 4.62 9.16 -18.68
N THR A 131 5.58 9.12 -17.76
CA THR A 131 6.46 10.26 -17.47
C THR A 131 7.81 10.10 -18.13
N SER A 132 8.29 11.13 -18.84
CA SER A 132 9.66 11.15 -19.36
C SER A 132 10.64 11.31 -18.20
N SER A 133 11.67 10.47 -18.15
CA SER A 133 12.70 10.49 -17.09
C SER A 133 13.77 11.58 -17.30
N GLY A 134 13.68 12.37 -18.37
CA GLY A 134 14.65 13.39 -18.72
C GLY A 134 14.92 13.45 -20.23
N ASN A 135 15.02 14.68 -20.76
CA ASN A 135 15.36 15.00 -22.15
C ASN A 135 16.67 14.33 -22.59
N THR A 136 16.61 13.35 -23.49
CA THR A 136 17.58 13.33 -24.59
C THR A 136 17.02 14.20 -25.69
N LYS A 137 17.11 15.53 -25.54
CA LYS A 137 17.18 16.39 -26.73
C LYS A 137 18.54 16.12 -27.35
N ALA A 138 18.65 15.00 -28.06
CA ALA A 138 19.70 14.83 -29.03
C ALA A 138 19.45 15.96 -30.05
N LYS A 139 20.19 17.05 -29.90
CA LYS A 139 20.46 17.96 -31.00
C LYS A 139 21.18 17.12 -32.05
N HIS A 140 20.44 16.42 -32.91
CA HIS A 140 20.95 16.22 -34.26
C HIS A 140 20.78 17.55 -34.95
N SER A 141 21.79 18.40 -34.73
CA SER A 141 22.18 19.44 -35.67
C SER A 141 22.20 18.79 -37.05
N SER A 142 21.40 19.35 -37.95
CA SER A 142 21.59 19.23 -39.39
C SER A 142 23.04 19.50 -39.75
N PHE A 143 23.70 18.60 -40.48
CA PHE A 143 24.66 18.92 -41.52
C PHE A 143 24.70 17.77 -42.54
N LEU A 144 24.11 18.07 -43.70
CA LEU A 144 24.13 17.40 -45.01
C LEU A 144 23.55 15.98 -45.11
#